data_AF-A0A956C471-F1
#
_entry.id   AF-A0A956C471-F1
#
_cell.length_a   1.000
_cell.length_b   1.000
_cell.length_c   1.000
_cell.angle_alpha   90.00
_cell.angle_beta   90.00
_cell.angle_gamma   90.00
#
_symmetry.space_group_name_H-M   'P 1'
#
loop_
_entity.id
_entity.type
_entity.pdbx_description
1 polymer ?
#
loop_
_entity_poly.entity_id
_entity_poly.type
_entity_poly.pdbx_seq_one_letter_code
_entity_poly.pdbx_strand_id
1 'polypeptide(L)'
;MRAWTAAIVCAAMLVAAPRASADDRKVCIAASEKAQQLRNEGKLLEARDELATCQRPVCPKLVQQDCAQWTSDVLKLLPSIVPSAKDRKGRDLVDVKVSIDGKLVTDKLDGKPVDVDPGVHQVRFEAPGSPAVEERVVARQGEQSRIVTVTL
;
A
#
# COMPACT_ATOMS: atom_id res chain seq x y z
N MET A 1 -71.94 -10.07 35.54
CA MET A 1 -71.59 -10.42 34.14
C MET A 1 -71.25 -9.13 33.40
N ARG A 2 -69.96 -8.87 33.14
CA ARG A 2 -69.43 -7.89 32.17
C ARG A 2 -67.90 -8.01 32.19
N ALA A 3 -67.36 -8.78 31.25
CA ALA A 3 -65.93 -9.04 31.12
C ALA A 3 -65.24 -7.87 30.40
N TRP A 4 -64.13 -7.37 30.96
CA TRP A 4 -63.22 -6.44 30.30
C TRP A 4 -62.11 -7.24 29.61
N THR A 5 -62.11 -7.28 28.29
CA THR A 5 -61.00 -7.81 27.49
C THR A 5 -59.98 -6.71 27.26
N ALA A 6 -58.87 -6.74 28.00
CA ALA A 6 -57.70 -5.90 27.73
C ALA A 6 -56.96 -6.45 26.50
N ALA A 7 -57.01 -5.72 25.39
CA ALA A 7 -56.26 -6.05 24.18
C ALA A 7 -54.80 -5.57 24.35
N ILE A 8 -53.87 -6.51 24.51
CA ILE A 8 -52.43 -6.24 24.55
C ILE A 8 -51.96 -6.07 23.09
N VAL A 9 -51.61 -4.85 22.70
CA VAL A 9 -50.97 -4.54 21.43
C VAL A 9 -49.47 -4.80 21.56
N CYS A 10 -48.99 -5.95 21.08
CA CYS A 10 -47.56 -6.22 20.92
C CYS A 10 -47.02 -5.42 19.73
N ALA A 11 -46.44 -4.25 20.00
CA ALA A 11 -45.66 -3.50 19.02
C ALA A 11 -44.36 -4.27 18.72
N ALA A 12 -44.32 -4.99 17.60
CA ALA A 12 -43.12 -5.66 17.11
C ALA A 12 -42.11 -4.61 16.60
N MET A 13 -41.14 -4.24 17.44
CA MET A 13 -39.97 -3.48 17.00
C MET A 13 -39.10 -4.40 16.12
N LEU A 14 -39.18 -4.22 14.80
CA LEU A 14 -38.23 -4.78 13.84
C LEU A 14 -36.87 -4.13 14.07
N VAL A 15 -36.00 -4.80 14.83
CA VAL A 15 -34.58 -4.43 14.95
C VAL A 15 -33.91 -4.76 13.62
N ALA A 16 -33.64 -3.73 12.81
CA ALA A 16 -32.87 -3.88 11.59
C ALA A 16 -31.41 -4.22 11.96
N ALA A 17 -31.05 -5.50 11.92
CA ALA A 17 -29.65 -5.90 12.02
C ALA A 17 -28.87 -5.30 10.83
N PRO A 18 -27.66 -4.75 11.05
CA PRO A 18 -26.84 -4.26 9.95
C PRO A 18 -26.52 -5.44 9.01
N ARG A 19 -26.89 -5.30 7.73
CA ARG A 19 -26.54 -6.26 6.67
C ARG A 19 -25.05 -6.13 6.37
N ALA A 20 -24.20 -6.76 7.16
CA ALA A 20 -22.97 -7.28 6.61
C ALA A 20 -23.37 -8.51 5.78
N SER A 21 -23.40 -8.38 4.46
CA SER A 21 -23.78 -9.51 3.60
C SER A 21 -22.74 -10.62 3.78
N ALA A 22 -23.16 -11.88 3.62
CA ALA A 22 -22.23 -13.00 3.57
C ALA A 22 -21.15 -12.80 2.49
N ASP A 23 -21.47 -12.04 1.44
CA ASP A 23 -20.55 -11.67 0.37
C ASP A 23 -19.49 -10.66 0.83
N ASP A 24 -19.85 -9.67 1.66
CA ASP A 24 -18.88 -8.73 2.22
C ASP A 24 -17.85 -9.45 3.09
N ARG A 25 -18.31 -10.43 3.88
CA ARG A 25 -17.41 -11.26 4.71
C ARG A 25 -16.41 -12.04 3.85
N LYS A 26 -16.85 -12.62 2.73
CA LYS A 26 -15.97 -13.36 1.80
C LYS A 26 -14.89 -12.45 1.21
N VAL A 27 -15.24 -11.23 0.81
CA VAL A 27 -14.27 -10.26 0.27
C VAL A 27 -13.20 -9.93 1.31
N CYS A 28 -13.59 -9.70 2.57
CA CYS A 28 -12.63 -9.38 3.64
C CYS A 28 -11.66 -10.53 3.94
N ILE A 29 -12.16 -11.78 3.96
CA ILE A 29 -11.32 -12.97 4.17
C ILE A 29 -10.37 -13.16 2.99
N ALA A 30 -10.87 -13.07 1.76
CA ALA A 30 -10.06 -13.21 0.55
C ALA A 30 -8.94 -12.16 0.48
N ALA A 31 -9.24 -10.90 0.82
CA ALA A 31 -8.23 -9.83 0.88
C ALA A 31 -7.15 -10.11 1.94
N SER A 32 -7.56 -10.58 3.13
CA SER A 32 -6.64 -10.98 4.20
C SER A 32 -5.72 -12.15 3.81
N GLU A 33 -6.27 -13.18 3.18
CA GLU A 33 -5.49 -14.32 2.67
C GLU A 33 -4.54 -13.90 1.55
N LYS A 34 -5.03 -13.07 0.62
CA LYS A 34 -4.24 -12.57 -0.50
C LYS A 34 -3.08 -11.71 -0.02
N ALA A 35 -3.31 -10.83 0.94
CA ALA A 35 -2.27 -10.02 1.56
C ALA A 35 -1.17 -10.88 2.20
N GLN A 36 -1.55 -11.94 2.92
CA GLN A 36 -0.59 -12.87 3.53
C GLN A 36 0.25 -13.59 2.47
N GLN A 37 -0.38 -14.05 1.39
CA GLN A 37 0.34 -14.65 0.26
C GLN A 37 1.34 -13.68 -0.35
N LEU A 38 0.91 -12.47 -0.70
CA LEU A 38 1.74 -11.43 -1.31
C LEU A 38 2.91 -11.03 -0.41
N ARG A 39 2.68 -10.92 0.89
CA ARG A 39 3.72 -10.65 1.88
C ARG A 39 4.80 -11.74 1.90
N ASN A 40 4.40 -13.01 1.83
CA ASN A 40 5.34 -14.14 1.76
C ASN A 40 6.11 -14.18 0.44
N GLU A 41 5.50 -13.70 -0.66
CA GLU A 41 6.14 -13.56 -1.97
C GLU A 41 7.06 -12.33 -2.08
N GLY A 42 7.08 -11.46 -1.06
CA GLY A 42 7.83 -10.19 -1.09
C GLY A 42 7.15 -9.09 -1.91
N LYS A 43 5.91 -9.27 -2.34
CA LYS A 43 5.10 -8.24 -3.02
C LYS A 43 4.40 -7.36 -1.99
N LEU A 44 5.19 -6.55 -1.32
CA LEU A 44 4.81 -5.79 -0.14
C LEU A 44 3.93 -4.59 -0.49
N LEU A 45 4.13 -3.97 -1.66
CA LEU A 45 3.26 -2.90 -2.16
C LEU A 45 1.83 -3.40 -2.39
N GLU A 46 1.65 -4.51 -3.12
CA GLU A 46 0.32 -5.09 -3.33
C GLU A 46 -0.26 -5.66 -2.03
N ALA A 47 0.57 -6.27 -1.18
CA ALA A 47 0.11 -6.73 0.13
C ALA A 47 -0.48 -5.58 0.97
N ARG A 48 0.16 -4.41 0.98
CA ARG A 48 -0.36 -3.21 1.66
C ARG A 48 -1.72 -2.80 1.11
N ASP A 49 -1.90 -2.84 -0.21
CA ASP A 49 -3.14 -2.43 -0.86
C ASP A 49 -4.28 -3.42 -0.55
N GLU A 50 -4.01 -4.73 -0.52
CA GLU A 50 -4.98 -5.75 -0.07
C GLU A 50 -5.34 -5.63 1.41
N LEU A 51 -4.37 -5.30 2.27
CA LEU A 51 -4.62 -5.07 3.70
C LEU A 51 -5.56 -3.88 3.94
N ALA A 52 -5.46 -2.82 3.12
CA ALA A 52 -6.38 -1.70 3.18
C ALA A 52 -7.84 -2.13 2.85
N THR A 53 -8.01 -3.13 1.99
CA THR A 53 -9.34 -3.67 1.66
C THR A 53 -9.99 -4.36 2.85
N CYS A 54 -9.25 -5.20 3.60
CA CYS A 54 -9.80 -5.90 4.77
C CYS A 54 -9.91 -5.01 6.03
N GLN A 55 -9.35 -3.80 6.01
CA GLN A 55 -9.56 -2.79 7.06
C GLN A 55 -10.80 -1.92 6.86
N ARG A 56 -11.54 -2.10 5.76
CA ARG A 56 -12.76 -1.33 5.50
C ARG A 56 -13.80 -1.55 6.62
N PRO A 57 -14.62 -0.53 6.94
CA PRO A 57 -15.60 -0.61 8.02
C PRO A 57 -16.62 -1.76 7.91
N VAL A 58 -16.87 -2.24 6.68
CA VAL A 58 -17.77 -3.36 6.38
C VAL A 58 -17.24 -4.72 6.86
N CYS A 59 -15.92 -4.84 7.08
CA CYS A 59 -15.30 -6.09 7.48
C CYS A 59 -15.52 -6.41 8.97
N PRO A 60 -15.48 -7.70 9.38
CA PRO A 60 -15.53 -8.05 10.80
C PRO A 60 -14.39 -7.39 11.59
N LYS A 61 -14.69 -6.93 12.82
CA LYS A 61 -13.72 -6.17 13.64
C LYS A 61 -12.42 -6.92 13.91
N LEU A 62 -12.49 -8.23 14.11
CA LEU A 62 -11.31 -9.07 14.29
C LEU A 62 -10.40 -9.05 13.04
N VAL A 63 -10.98 -9.16 11.84
CA VAL A 63 -10.24 -9.08 10.57
C VAL A 63 -9.60 -7.70 10.38
N GLN A 64 -10.33 -6.63 10.72
CA GLN A 64 -9.77 -5.26 10.66
C GLN A 64 -8.52 -5.14 11.55
N GLN A 65 -8.55 -5.72 12.75
CA GLN A 65 -7.44 -5.68 13.71
C GLN A 65 -6.21 -6.46 13.21
N ASP A 66 -6.42 -7.68 12.72
CA ASP A 66 -5.32 -8.49 12.16
C ASP A 66 -4.69 -7.80 10.95
N CYS A 67 -5.53 -7.27 10.04
CA CYS A 67 -5.05 -6.55 8.88
C CYS A 67 -4.30 -5.27 9.26
N ALA A 68 -4.73 -4.54 10.29
CA ALA A 68 -4.02 -3.35 10.79
C ALA A 68 -2.63 -3.70 11.33
N GLN A 69 -2.52 -4.80 12.08
CA GLN A 69 -1.24 -5.29 12.57
C GLN A 69 -0.30 -5.65 11.41
N TRP A 70 -0.78 -6.41 10.43
CA TRP A 70 0.03 -6.79 9.28
C TRP A 70 0.40 -5.61 8.39
N THR A 71 -0.42 -4.56 8.28
CA THR A 71 0.00 -3.33 7.58
C THR A 71 1.21 -2.70 8.26
N SER A 72 1.21 -2.62 9.59
CA SER A 72 2.37 -2.10 10.32
C SER A 72 3.62 -2.94 10.06
N ASP A 73 3.47 -4.26 10.00
CA ASP A 73 4.60 -5.16 9.73
C ASP A 73 5.11 -5.04 8.29
N VAL A 74 4.21 -4.96 7.30
CA VAL A 74 4.57 -4.73 5.89
C VAL A 74 5.33 -3.41 5.73
N LEU A 75 4.85 -2.32 6.33
CA LEU A 75 5.50 -1.01 6.22
C LEU A 75 6.92 -0.98 6.79
N LYS A 76 7.22 -1.78 7.83
CA LYS A 76 8.59 -1.93 8.36
C LYS A 76 9.51 -2.70 7.42
N LEU A 77 8.95 -3.58 6.60
CA LEU A 77 9.69 -4.43 5.66
C LEU A 77 9.83 -3.79 4.28
N LEU A 78 9.03 -2.77 3.98
CA LEU A 78 9.02 -2.06 2.72
C LEU A 78 10.31 -1.23 2.55
N PRO A 79 11.15 -1.53 1.55
CA PRO A 79 12.27 -0.67 1.22
C PRO A 79 11.83 0.60 0.50
N SER A 80 12.72 1.59 0.48
CA SER A 80 12.52 2.79 -0.33
C SER A 80 13.83 3.35 -0.88
N ILE A 81 13.73 3.91 -2.09
CA ILE A 81 14.84 4.52 -2.83
C ILE A 81 14.64 6.03 -2.87
N VAL A 82 15.68 6.81 -2.58
CA VAL A 82 15.73 8.25 -2.80
C VAL A 82 16.58 8.50 -4.05
N PRO A 83 15.96 8.81 -5.21
CA PRO A 83 16.71 9.12 -6.42
C PRO A 83 17.45 10.44 -6.27
N SER A 84 18.67 10.50 -6.77
CA SER A 84 19.54 11.68 -6.75
C SER A 84 20.35 11.72 -8.03
N ALA A 85 20.59 12.91 -8.56
CA ALA A 85 21.39 13.11 -9.76
C ALA A 85 22.27 14.34 -9.62
N LYS A 86 23.51 14.23 -10.09
CA LYS A 86 24.48 15.32 -10.10
C LYS A 86 25.01 15.56 -11.50
N ASP A 87 25.39 16.80 -11.80
CA ASP A 87 26.14 17.11 -13.01
C ASP A 87 27.62 16.72 -12.86
N ARG A 88 28.39 16.80 -13.95
CA ARG A 88 29.85 16.53 -13.95
C ARG A 88 30.67 17.43 -13.01
N LYS A 89 30.10 18.53 -12.50
CA LYS A 89 30.72 19.43 -11.52
C LYS A 89 30.29 19.11 -10.08
N GLY A 90 29.50 18.05 -9.87
CA GLY A 90 29.00 17.60 -8.58
C GLY A 90 27.79 18.38 -8.05
N ARG A 91 27.18 19.24 -8.88
CA ARG A 91 25.99 20.03 -8.49
C ARG A 91 24.73 19.22 -8.67
N ASP A 92 23.77 19.38 -7.77
CA ASP A 92 22.49 18.68 -7.88
C ASP A 92 21.71 19.11 -9.12
N LEU A 93 21.14 18.13 -9.80
CA LEU A 93 20.19 18.32 -10.87
C LEU A 93 18.77 18.20 -10.32
N VAL A 94 17.86 19.06 -10.77
CA VAL A 94 16.48 19.09 -10.28
C VAL A 94 15.51 18.58 -11.35
N ASP A 95 15.68 19.03 -12.60
CA ASP A 95 14.86 18.62 -13.74
C ASP A 95 15.33 17.27 -14.31
N VAL A 96 15.16 16.21 -13.51
CA VAL A 96 15.49 14.83 -13.88
C VAL A 96 14.25 13.95 -13.71
N LYS A 97 13.86 13.32 -14.82
CA LYS A 97 12.80 12.31 -14.84
C LYS A 97 13.37 10.99 -14.37
N VAL A 98 12.68 10.33 -13.43
CA VAL A 98 13.09 9.04 -12.89
C VAL A 98 12.00 8.01 -13.09
N SER A 99 12.38 6.85 -13.63
CA SER A 99 11.52 5.67 -13.69
C SER A 99 12.17 4.50 -12.97
N ILE A 100 11.36 3.72 -12.26
CA ILE A 100 11.77 2.47 -11.61
C ILE A 100 11.00 1.35 -12.29
N ASP A 101 11.70 0.36 -12.83
CA ASP A 101 11.16 -0.78 -13.59
C ASP A 101 10.19 -0.35 -14.70
N GLY A 102 10.54 0.74 -15.41
CA GLY A 102 9.74 1.30 -16.49
C GLY A 102 8.55 2.16 -16.05
N LYS A 103 8.22 2.22 -14.75
CA LYS A 103 7.18 3.11 -14.22
C LYS A 103 7.77 4.47 -13.88
N LEU A 104 7.20 5.54 -14.42
CA LEU A 104 7.55 6.92 -14.04
C LEU A 104 7.18 7.16 -12.57
N VAL A 105 8.18 7.48 -11.74
CA VAL A 105 7.99 7.73 -10.30
C VAL A 105 8.06 9.22 -9.96
N THR A 106 8.85 10.00 -10.72
CA THR A 106 8.85 11.46 -10.64
C THR A 106 9.37 12.09 -11.93
N ASP A 107 8.91 13.30 -12.26
CA ASP A 107 9.43 14.11 -13.35
C ASP A 107 10.49 15.13 -12.90
N LYS A 108 10.68 15.29 -11.58
CA LYS A 108 11.69 16.14 -10.94
C LYS A 108 12.20 15.52 -9.65
N LEU A 109 13.47 15.77 -9.31
CA LEU A 109 14.03 15.33 -8.04
C LEU A 109 13.56 16.26 -6.91
N ASP A 110 12.70 15.72 -6.03
CA ASP A 110 12.13 16.43 -4.88
C ASP A 110 12.66 15.92 -3.52
N GLY A 111 13.61 14.96 -3.56
CA GLY A 111 14.23 14.35 -2.39
C GLY A 111 13.35 13.37 -1.63
N LYS A 112 12.14 13.05 -2.14
CA LYS A 112 11.27 12.09 -1.47
C LYS A 112 11.65 10.64 -1.79
N PRO A 113 11.55 9.74 -0.81
CA PRO A 113 11.69 8.31 -1.06
C PRO A 113 10.53 7.78 -1.90
N VAL A 114 10.84 6.82 -2.75
CA VAL A 114 9.89 6.01 -3.50
C VAL A 114 9.93 4.60 -2.93
N ASP A 115 8.80 4.15 -2.40
CA ASP A 115 8.64 2.78 -1.93
C ASP A 115 8.72 1.79 -3.11
N VAL A 116 9.43 0.70 -2.89
CA VAL A 116 9.57 -0.41 -3.85
C VAL A 116 9.44 -1.74 -3.12
N ASP A 117 9.27 -2.84 -3.84
CA ASP A 117 9.36 -4.16 -3.23
C ASP A 117 10.81 -4.55 -2.93
N PRO A 118 11.07 -5.53 -2.07
CA PRO A 118 12.38 -6.13 -1.95
C PRO A 118 12.77 -6.85 -3.24
N GLY A 119 13.99 -6.63 -3.72
CA GLY A 119 14.47 -7.28 -4.94
C GLY A 119 15.38 -6.42 -5.78
N VAL A 120 15.63 -6.86 -7.01
CA VAL A 120 16.41 -6.09 -7.99
C VAL A 120 15.49 -5.12 -8.70
N HIS A 121 15.87 -3.85 -8.72
CA HIS A 121 15.17 -2.79 -9.43
C HIS A 121 16.12 -2.10 -10.42
N GLN A 122 15.57 -1.70 -11.56
CA GLN A 122 16.25 -0.82 -12.52
C GLN A 122 15.74 0.61 -12.34
N VAL A 123 16.64 1.50 -11.95
CA VAL A 123 16.35 2.93 -11.80
C VAL A 123 16.95 3.66 -12.99
N ARG A 124 16.10 4.34 -13.77
CA ARG A 124 16.51 5.08 -14.97
C ARG A 124 16.29 6.57 -14.78
N PHE A 125 17.31 7.35 -15.09
CA PHE A 125 17.37 8.80 -14.94
C PHE A 125 17.51 9.47 -16.32
N GLU A 126 16.72 10.51 -16.56
CA GLU A 126 16.75 11.29 -17.80
C GLU A 126 16.78 12.79 -17.48
N ALA A 127 17.77 13.49 -18.02
CA ALA A 127 17.85 14.95 -17.94
C ALA A 127 17.99 15.56 -19.35
N PRO A 128 17.46 16.77 -19.59
CA PRO A 128 17.65 17.46 -20.87
C PRO A 128 19.13 17.63 -21.22
N GLY A 129 19.52 17.21 -22.42
CA GLY A 129 20.88 17.37 -22.91
C GLY A 129 21.90 16.33 -22.43
N SER A 130 21.49 15.35 -21.62
CA SER A 130 22.32 14.21 -21.20
C SER A 130 21.75 12.88 -21.70
N PRO A 131 22.60 11.89 -22.03
CA PRO A 131 22.14 10.52 -22.22
C PRO A 131 21.45 9.98 -20.95
N ALA A 132 20.44 9.13 -21.12
CA ALA A 132 19.83 8.46 -19.99
C ALA A 132 20.83 7.52 -19.29
N VAL A 133 20.77 7.46 -17.96
CA VAL A 133 21.58 6.55 -17.15
C VAL A 133 20.66 5.57 -16.43
N GLU A 134 21.05 4.30 -16.45
CA GLU A 134 20.35 3.22 -15.76
C GLU A 134 21.25 2.60 -14.70
N GLU A 135 20.70 2.45 -13.49
CA GLU A 135 21.38 1.82 -12.37
C GLU A 135 20.57 0.62 -11.89
N ARG A 136 21.23 -0.52 -11.69
CA ARG A 136 20.60 -1.70 -11.07
C ARG A 136 20.92 -1.74 -9.59
N VAL A 137 19.88 -1.72 -8.76
CA VAL A 137 20.02 -1.75 -7.30
C VAL A 137 19.24 -2.91 -6.72
N VAL A 138 19.79 -3.52 -5.66
CA VAL A 138 19.07 -4.50 -4.85
C VAL A 138 18.42 -3.75 -3.69
N ALA A 139 17.11 -3.52 -3.72
CA ALA A 139 16.35 -3.00 -2.60
C ALA A 139 16.26 -4.09 -1.52
N ARG A 140 16.91 -3.87 -0.38
CA ARG A 140 16.92 -4.85 0.72
C ARG A 140 15.70 -4.65 1.58
N GLN A 141 15.04 -5.73 1.95
CA GLN A 141 13.87 -5.67 2.83
C GLN A 141 14.15 -4.84 4.09
N GLY A 142 13.29 -3.85 4.36
CA GLY A 142 13.40 -2.91 5.49
C GLY A 142 14.44 -1.79 5.32
N GLU A 143 15.20 -1.76 4.22
CA GLU A 143 16.14 -0.67 3.92
C GLU A 143 15.38 0.55 3.39
N GLN A 144 15.08 1.47 4.30
CA GLN A 144 14.38 2.71 3.97
C GLN A 144 15.35 3.83 3.60
N SER A 145 14.91 4.70 2.71
CA SER A 145 15.61 5.92 2.29
C SER A 145 17.01 5.66 1.72
N ARG A 146 17.19 4.57 0.97
CA ARG A 146 18.45 4.31 0.28
C ARG A 146 18.66 5.33 -0.84
N ILE A 147 19.72 6.12 -0.73
CA ILE A 147 20.07 7.08 -1.76
C ILE A 147 20.71 6.35 -2.95
N VAL A 148 20.19 6.61 -4.15
CA VAL A 148 20.77 6.17 -5.42
C VAL A 148 21.15 7.40 -6.21
N THR A 149 22.46 7.67 -6.31
CA THR A 149 23.00 8.85 -6.99
C THR A 149 23.64 8.48 -8.32
N VAL A 150 23.26 9.16 -9.39
CA VAL A 150 23.93 9.08 -10.70
C VAL A 150 24.58 10.40 -11.09
N THR A 151 25.57 10.34 -11.98
CA THR A 151 26.13 11.53 -12.62
C THR A 151 25.66 11.60 -14.07
N LEU A 152 25.09 12.74 -14.49
CA LEU A 152 24.59 13.01 -15.84
C LEU A 152 25.42 14.08 -16.58
#